data_AF-A0A4V1J3Z7-F1
#
_entry.id   AF-A0A4V1J3Z7-F1
#
_cell.length_a   1.000
_cell.length_b   1.000
_cell.length_c   1.000
_cell.angle_alpha   90.00
_cell.angle_beta   90.00
_cell.angle_gamma   90.00
#
_symmetry.space_group_name_H-M   'P 1'
#
loop_
_entity.id
_entity.type
_entity.pdbx_description
1 polymer ?
#
loop_
_entity_poly.entity_id
_entity_poly.type
_entity_poly.pdbx_seq_one_letter_code
_entity_poly.pdbx_strand_id
1 'polypeptide(L)'
;MDWFFDSKGFPLSYNSTDYKSILVEYYPYVQAGSFFPDWGYHCGNQKYNCEIAHWAKFIRAAVSYIRRNTHFDDKRRKKLIAFLFGVASHDVADILWHGLNNQREGFIRAISFGNMDGQYDLAHTLTDTGAEFILRHSLDMSHIRKLWKLPVTDILAIYNDLGVQLNKAAFQACFSRGYLAAIGTKTFGDRVFPKYAHKSPVMVQQIENYYRGGMMDMMAWVPHCWKELVRWIDGQVEPQEGQRFCELLVDYGGEFKDNMALNYNKKGIHPKVQRESEHGVVALDMANPDELAELESGITVANVDGDLVLSSTDSNVRDENPGVGISRRGLMDYITYGMSCKVLTKSFTKVVTLTTPVSYSGLGSALAMGDFNGSGRESVVIGAPYYRTDSVRGAVFVLDNMSQLSGLSIQNIEDVASLTLLGEDQVIPIRFGYSLAVLDFDQDGIDDLVVGIPGDGARELTYTGKIHIHRGIRGKGLSPSASFVIKFDSPVSRPNTQLGEVIQVADVNGDTYKDLIIGAPFHEVQGSGSPKTDDLAQAGVVFTVFSQRGARNPNITRPDLTIHSSQPAAYENFGRSIAVEIVNNERIMVVGAPGHRDGDNSMAGKLYGFSLANLAQPQLKFSVTGNSHFQQLGQ
;
A
#
# COMPACT_ATOMS: atom_id res chain seq x y z
N MET A 1 9.80 -4.08 6.90
CA MET A 1 10.48 -5.16 7.67
C MET A 1 10.16 -5.14 9.16
N ASP A 2 10.03 -3.98 9.81
CA ASP A 2 9.68 -3.88 11.24
C ASP A 2 8.36 -4.59 11.63
N TRP A 3 7.45 -4.73 10.66
CA TRP A 3 6.18 -5.43 10.79
C TRP A 3 6.27 -6.91 11.21
N PHE A 4 7.40 -7.57 10.90
CA PHE A 4 7.61 -9.00 11.17
C PHE A 4 8.23 -9.27 12.55
N PHE A 5 8.87 -8.27 13.15
CA PHE A 5 9.68 -8.43 14.35
C PHE A 5 8.93 -8.10 15.65
N ASP A 6 7.67 -7.67 15.58
CA ASP A 6 6.89 -7.44 16.81
C ASP A 6 6.50 -8.75 17.54
N SER A 7 6.04 -8.60 18.77
CA SER A 7 5.77 -9.69 19.72
C SER A 7 4.58 -10.58 19.30
N LYS A 8 3.67 -10.07 18.45
CA LYS A 8 2.60 -10.85 17.82
C LYS A 8 2.98 -11.28 16.40
N GLY A 9 4.25 -11.14 16.00
CA GLY A 9 4.76 -11.37 14.65
C GLY A 9 4.41 -12.75 14.09
N PHE A 10 4.22 -12.77 12.78
CA PHE A 10 3.80 -13.92 11.98
C PHE A 10 4.63 -15.18 12.28
N PRO A 11 4.00 -16.32 12.63
CA PRO A 11 4.73 -17.57 12.85
C PRO A 11 5.24 -18.12 11.51
N LEU A 12 6.48 -17.81 11.16
CA LEU A 12 7.23 -18.52 10.12
C LEU A 12 7.94 -19.73 10.74
N SER A 13 7.19 -20.61 11.38
CA SER A 13 7.71 -21.87 11.88
C SER A 13 7.09 -23.03 11.11
N TYR A 14 7.92 -23.83 10.48
CA TYR A 14 7.52 -25.06 9.83
C TYR A 14 8.60 -26.12 10.04
N ASN A 15 8.20 -27.36 10.33
CA ASN A 15 9.09 -28.49 10.64
C ASN A 15 10.28 -28.09 11.55
N SER A 16 9.98 -27.50 12.72
CA SER A 16 10.93 -27.03 13.74
C SER A 16 11.92 -25.91 13.37
N THR A 17 11.92 -25.43 12.12
CA THR A 17 12.79 -24.32 11.72
C THR A 17 12.11 -22.99 12.05
N ASP A 18 12.76 -22.20 12.90
CA ASP A 18 12.29 -20.86 13.25
C ASP A 18 12.90 -19.83 12.28
N TYR A 19 12.20 -19.60 11.16
CA TYR A 19 12.64 -18.62 10.17
C TYR A 19 12.64 -17.19 10.74
N LYS A 20 11.76 -16.88 11.70
CA LYS A 20 11.76 -15.56 12.35
C LYS A 20 13.09 -15.30 13.04
N SER A 21 13.58 -16.27 13.83
CA SER A 21 14.90 -16.17 14.46
C SER A 21 16.04 -16.07 13.45
N ILE A 22 15.97 -16.81 12.33
CA ILE A 22 16.95 -16.68 11.24
C ILE A 22 16.97 -15.25 10.68
N LEU A 23 15.80 -14.66 10.37
CA LEU A 23 15.73 -13.31 9.81
C LEU A 23 16.21 -12.24 10.80
N VAL A 24 15.98 -12.41 12.10
CA VAL A 24 16.53 -11.53 13.15
C VAL A 24 18.06 -11.64 13.19
N GLU A 25 18.59 -12.85 13.28
CA GLU A 25 20.03 -13.11 13.41
C GLU A 25 20.81 -12.67 12.17
N TYR A 26 20.24 -12.91 10.98
CA TYR A 26 20.86 -12.65 9.67
C TYR A 26 20.25 -11.42 8.97
N TYR A 27 19.68 -10.47 9.72
CA TYR A 27 19.06 -9.26 9.16
C TYR A 27 19.92 -8.51 8.12
N PRO A 28 21.26 -8.34 8.30
CA PRO A 28 22.11 -7.70 7.29
C PRO A 28 22.03 -8.33 5.88
N TYR A 29 21.69 -9.62 5.80
CA TYR A 29 21.50 -10.33 4.54
C TYR A 29 20.13 -10.05 3.94
N VAL A 30 19.09 -9.96 4.77
CA VAL A 30 17.74 -9.59 4.33
C VAL A 30 17.74 -8.17 3.75
N GLN A 31 18.42 -7.23 4.40
CA GLN A 31 18.57 -5.85 3.93
C GLN A 31 19.35 -5.77 2.60
N ALA A 32 20.42 -6.55 2.45
CA ALA A 32 21.14 -6.61 1.19
C ALA A 32 20.28 -7.24 0.07
N GLY A 33 19.47 -8.25 0.42
CA GLY A 33 18.53 -8.89 -0.50
C GLY A 33 17.44 -7.95 -1.02
N SER A 34 16.92 -7.04 -0.18
CA SER A 34 15.85 -6.12 -0.61
C SER A 34 16.30 -5.05 -1.62
N PHE A 35 17.61 -4.80 -1.72
CA PHE A 35 18.19 -3.96 -2.77
C PHE A 35 18.67 -4.79 -3.97
N PHE A 36 18.95 -6.08 -3.76
CA PHE A 36 19.79 -6.84 -4.66
C PHE A 36 19.35 -6.82 -6.12
N PRO A 37 18.09 -7.09 -6.51
CA PRO A 37 17.75 -7.15 -7.93
C PRO A 37 18.15 -5.89 -8.72
N ASP A 38 18.16 -4.71 -8.08
CA ASP A 38 18.53 -3.42 -8.68
C ASP A 38 20.04 -3.16 -8.84
N TRP A 39 20.91 -4.08 -8.41
CA TRP A 39 22.36 -3.85 -8.26
C TRP A 39 23.08 -3.33 -9.52
N GLY A 40 22.51 -3.54 -10.72
CA GLY A 40 23.19 -3.37 -12.00
C GLY A 40 22.66 -2.28 -12.93
N TYR A 41 21.48 -1.67 -12.69
CA TYR A 41 20.85 -0.78 -13.68
C TYR A 41 21.68 0.47 -14.04
N HIS A 42 22.48 0.97 -13.09
CA HIS A 42 23.31 2.17 -13.27
C HIS A 42 24.81 1.88 -13.16
N CYS A 43 25.23 0.63 -13.41
CA CYS A 43 26.61 0.23 -13.24
C CYS A 43 27.14 -0.55 -14.44
N GLY A 44 27.67 0.16 -15.44
CA GLY A 44 28.20 -0.45 -16.66
C GLY A 44 27.15 -1.24 -17.44
N ASN A 45 27.57 -2.29 -18.14
CA ASN A 45 26.67 -3.13 -18.96
C ASN A 45 26.04 -4.28 -18.14
N GLN A 46 25.45 -3.97 -16.98
CA GLN A 46 24.92 -4.99 -16.06
C GLN A 46 23.39 -5.09 -16.06
N LYS A 47 22.68 -4.24 -16.83
CA LYS A 47 21.21 -4.24 -16.92
C LYS A 47 20.61 -5.62 -17.15
N TYR A 48 21.17 -6.37 -18.10
CA TYR A 48 20.71 -7.73 -18.40
C TYR A 48 20.85 -8.69 -17.20
N ASN A 49 21.97 -8.59 -16.49
CA ASN A 49 22.30 -9.49 -15.39
C ASN A 49 21.44 -9.20 -14.15
N CYS A 50 21.12 -7.94 -13.88
CA CYS A 50 20.28 -7.56 -12.76
C CYS A 50 18.79 -7.84 -13.04
N GLU A 51 18.32 -7.62 -14.27
CA GLU A 51 16.96 -7.97 -14.71
C GLU A 51 16.59 -9.44 -14.42
N ILE A 52 17.52 -10.38 -14.64
CA ILE A 52 17.29 -11.82 -14.38
C ILE A 52 16.88 -12.10 -12.93
N ALA A 53 17.35 -11.29 -11.97
CA ALA A 53 17.07 -11.46 -10.56
C ALA A 53 15.64 -11.07 -10.14
N HIS A 54 14.90 -10.31 -10.96
CA HIS A 54 13.55 -9.80 -10.63
C HIS A 54 12.42 -10.81 -10.89
N TRP A 55 12.73 -11.99 -11.43
CA TRP A 55 11.73 -12.94 -11.92
C TRP A 55 11.69 -14.23 -11.08
N ALA A 56 10.53 -14.89 -11.07
CA ALA A 56 10.31 -16.14 -10.32
C ALA A 56 11.35 -17.23 -10.62
N LYS A 57 11.94 -17.20 -11.83
CA LYS A 57 13.03 -18.08 -12.25
C LYS A 57 14.27 -17.98 -11.35
N PHE A 58 14.63 -16.78 -10.87
CA PHE A 58 15.78 -16.61 -9.96
C PHE A 58 15.48 -17.22 -8.58
N ILE A 59 14.31 -16.91 -8.00
CA ILE A 59 13.88 -17.50 -6.73
C ILE A 59 13.86 -19.03 -6.83
N ARG A 60 13.32 -19.58 -7.93
CA ARG A 60 13.31 -21.02 -8.17
C ARG A 60 14.72 -21.60 -8.19
N ALA A 61 15.63 -21.03 -8.97
CA ALA A 61 17.01 -21.48 -9.05
C ALA A 61 17.70 -21.43 -7.68
N ALA A 62 17.45 -20.37 -6.90
CA ALA A 62 17.99 -20.23 -5.56
C ALA A 62 17.44 -21.27 -4.58
N VAL A 63 16.14 -21.59 -4.63
CA VAL A 63 15.54 -22.66 -3.85
C VAL A 63 16.12 -24.02 -4.24
N SER A 64 16.23 -24.31 -5.54
CA SER A 64 16.85 -25.54 -6.03
C SER A 64 18.31 -25.65 -5.55
N TYR A 65 19.05 -24.55 -5.59
CA TYR A 65 20.42 -24.47 -5.07
C TYR A 65 20.50 -24.74 -3.55
N ILE A 66 19.59 -24.18 -2.75
CA ILE A 66 19.52 -24.47 -1.30
C ILE A 66 19.23 -25.95 -1.04
N ARG A 67 18.28 -26.54 -1.78
CA ARG A 67 17.82 -27.91 -1.54
C ARG A 67 18.81 -28.98 -2.02
N ARG A 68 19.51 -28.74 -3.13
CA ARG A 68 20.47 -29.71 -3.70
C ARG A 68 21.78 -29.79 -2.92
N ASN A 69 22.15 -28.72 -2.21
CA ASN A 69 23.42 -28.67 -1.48
C ASN A 69 23.25 -29.12 -0.02
N THR A 70 23.07 -30.42 0.18
CA THR A 70 22.87 -31.06 1.50
C THR A 70 24.06 -30.95 2.45
N HIS A 71 25.24 -30.55 1.97
CA HIS A 71 26.45 -30.29 2.75
C HIS A 71 26.66 -28.83 3.12
N PHE A 72 25.68 -27.95 2.89
CA PHE A 72 25.75 -26.59 3.41
C PHE A 72 25.91 -26.62 4.92
N ASP A 73 26.97 -25.97 5.42
CA ASP A 73 27.00 -25.65 6.83
C ASP A 73 25.75 -24.82 7.15
N ASP A 74 25.15 -25.09 8.31
CA ASP A 74 23.85 -24.54 8.71
C ASP A 74 23.86 -23.00 8.68
N LYS A 75 25.00 -22.39 8.98
CA LYS A 75 25.21 -20.94 8.97
C LYS A 75 25.12 -20.37 7.55
N ARG A 76 25.85 -20.93 6.58
CA ARG A 76 25.84 -20.51 5.18
C ARG A 76 24.44 -20.64 4.56
N ARG A 77 23.74 -21.74 4.87
CA ARG A 77 22.34 -21.93 4.46
C ARG A 77 21.43 -20.81 5.00
N LYS A 78 21.54 -20.49 6.30
CA LYS A 78 20.74 -19.43 6.94
C LYS A 78 21.01 -18.04 6.36
N LYS A 79 22.27 -17.71 6.04
CA LYS A 79 22.63 -16.45 5.34
C LYS A 79 21.90 -16.31 4.01
N LEU A 80 21.94 -17.36 3.18
CA LEU A 80 21.31 -17.35 1.86
C LEU A 80 19.78 -17.31 1.95
N ILE A 81 19.19 -18.05 2.89
CA ILE A 81 17.75 -17.98 3.17
C ILE A 81 17.35 -16.54 3.53
N ALA A 82 18.05 -15.91 4.48
CA ALA A 82 17.78 -14.54 4.88
C ALA A 82 17.89 -13.56 3.69
N PHE A 83 18.92 -13.70 2.86
CA PHE A 83 19.05 -12.94 1.62
C PHE A 83 17.85 -13.10 0.68
N LEU A 84 17.38 -14.33 0.44
CA LEU A 84 16.25 -14.59 -0.45
C LEU A 84 14.93 -14.03 0.06
N PHE A 85 14.72 -13.94 1.37
CA PHE A 85 13.57 -13.25 1.93
C PHE A 85 13.57 -11.76 1.56
N GLY A 86 14.74 -11.14 1.55
CA GLY A 86 14.93 -9.77 1.07
C GLY A 86 14.60 -9.63 -0.42
N VAL A 87 15.11 -10.55 -1.26
CA VAL A 87 14.83 -10.57 -2.70
C VAL A 87 13.33 -10.73 -2.96
N ALA A 88 12.67 -11.68 -2.29
CA ALA A 88 11.23 -11.87 -2.42
C ALA A 88 10.42 -10.64 -1.97
N SER A 89 10.90 -9.87 -0.98
CA SER A 89 10.27 -8.61 -0.60
C SER A 89 10.42 -7.53 -1.67
N HIS A 90 11.59 -7.43 -2.30
CA HIS A 90 11.83 -6.53 -3.43
C HIS A 90 10.88 -6.86 -4.60
N ASP A 91 10.83 -8.13 -5.00
CA ASP A 91 10.05 -8.59 -6.16
C ASP A 91 8.54 -8.31 -6.00
N VAL A 92 8.02 -8.41 -4.77
CA VAL A 92 6.64 -8.02 -4.45
C VAL A 92 6.42 -6.52 -4.66
N ALA A 93 7.36 -5.70 -4.17
CA ALA A 93 7.28 -4.25 -4.31
C ALA A 93 7.34 -3.86 -5.79
N ASP A 94 8.31 -4.37 -6.53
CA ASP A 94 8.54 -4.07 -7.94
C ASP A 94 7.29 -4.33 -8.80
N ILE A 95 6.69 -5.52 -8.69
CA ILE A 95 5.49 -5.86 -9.47
C ILE A 95 4.31 -4.95 -9.17
N LEU A 96 4.01 -4.71 -7.90
CA LEU A 96 2.85 -3.92 -7.49
C LEU A 96 3.05 -2.43 -7.81
N TRP A 97 4.28 -1.95 -7.67
CA TRP A 97 4.68 -0.57 -7.95
C TRP A 97 4.57 -0.22 -9.44
N HIS A 98 5.16 -1.05 -10.29
CA HIS A 98 5.17 -0.86 -11.75
C HIS A 98 3.88 -1.31 -12.44
N GLY A 99 3.11 -2.21 -11.82
CA GLY A 99 1.95 -2.86 -12.45
C GLY A 99 2.37 -3.82 -13.57
N LEU A 100 3.42 -4.63 -13.33
CA LEU A 100 3.94 -5.58 -14.33
C LEU A 100 2.97 -6.77 -14.54
N ASN A 101 3.25 -7.65 -15.50
CA ASN A 101 2.46 -8.87 -15.78
C ASN A 101 1.03 -8.60 -16.30
N ASN A 102 0.90 -7.74 -17.31
CA ASN A 102 -0.37 -7.31 -17.92
C ASN A 102 -1.39 -6.74 -16.90
N GLN A 103 -0.92 -6.38 -15.71
CA GLN A 103 -1.72 -5.63 -14.77
C GLN A 103 -1.95 -4.26 -15.41
N ARG A 104 -3.22 -3.95 -15.70
CA ARG A 104 -3.58 -2.68 -16.35
C ARG A 104 -3.40 -1.49 -15.39
N GLU A 105 -3.16 -1.74 -14.11
CA GLU A 105 -3.09 -0.76 -13.02
C GLU A 105 -1.87 -1.02 -12.11
N GLY A 106 -1.35 0.05 -11.50
CA GLY A 106 -0.21 0.05 -10.56
C GLY A 106 0.07 1.48 -10.08
N PHE A 107 0.96 1.65 -9.09
CA PHE A 107 1.20 2.97 -8.48
C PHE A 107 1.77 3.98 -9.48
N ILE A 108 2.78 3.62 -10.28
CA ILE A 108 3.36 4.52 -11.29
C ILE A 108 2.32 4.96 -12.33
N ARG A 109 1.39 4.06 -12.71
CA ARG A 109 0.33 4.41 -13.65
C ARG A 109 -0.64 5.43 -13.06
N ALA A 110 -0.98 5.29 -11.77
CA ALA A 110 -1.79 6.28 -11.07
C ALA A 110 -1.10 7.66 -11.03
N ILE A 111 0.22 7.71 -10.79
CA ILE A 111 1.01 8.94 -10.84
C ILE A 111 1.04 9.51 -12.26
N SER A 112 1.19 8.64 -13.27
CA SER A 112 1.21 9.03 -14.68
C SER A 112 -0.02 9.84 -15.07
N PHE A 113 -1.21 9.35 -14.75
CA PHE A 113 -2.45 10.06 -15.07
C PHE A 113 -2.81 11.15 -14.05
N GLY A 114 -2.41 11.00 -12.79
CA GLY A 114 -2.66 11.98 -11.74
C GLY A 114 -1.95 13.31 -11.99
N ASN A 115 -0.66 13.30 -12.36
CA ASN A 115 0.10 14.55 -12.45
C ASN A 115 1.14 14.62 -13.57
N MET A 116 1.14 13.66 -14.51
CA MET A 116 2.08 13.60 -15.65
C MET A 116 1.38 13.45 -17.01
N ASP A 117 0.09 13.74 -17.11
CA ASP A 117 -0.66 13.73 -18.36
C ASP A 117 -0.61 12.38 -19.11
N GLY A 118 -0.53 11.26 -18.37
CA GLY A 118 -0.41 9.92 -18.93
C GLY A 118 1.00 9.56 -19.42
N GLN A 119 2.01 10.40 -19.18
CA GLN A 119 3.41 10.12 -19.53
C GLN A 119 4.03 9.12 -18.56
N TYR A 120 3.90 7.83 -18.87
CA TYR A 120 4.38 6.74 -18.02
C TYR A 120 5.90 6.81 -17.77
N ASP A 121 6.73 7.03 -18.79
CA ASP A 121 8.20 7.06 -18.63
C ASP A 121 8.66 8.18 -17.69
N LEU A 122 8.00 9.33 -17.75
CA LEU A 122 8.25 10.45 -16.85
C LEU A 122 7.81 10.11 -15.43
N ALA A 123 6.64 9.51 -15.27
CA ALA A 123 6.14 9.06 -13.97
C ALA A 123 7.04 7.99 -13.36
N HIS A 124 7.47 7.00 -14.13
CA HIS A 124 8.39 5.93 -13.71
C HIS A 124 9.69 6.54 -13.16
N THR A 125 10.37 7.38 -13.96
CA THR A 125 11.62 8.03 -13.56
C THR A 125 11.44 8.87 -12.30
N LEU A 126 10.35 9.65 -12.22
CA LEU A 126 10.09 10.48 -11.05
C LEU A 126 9.81 9.62 -9.80
N THR A 127 8.99 8.59 -9.95
CA THR A 127 8.41 7.86 -8.82
C THR A 127 9.45 6.96 -8.18
N ASP A 128 10.26 6.24 -8.96
CA ASP A 128 11.27 5.31 -8.41
C ASP A 128 12.31 6.05 -7.56
N THR A 129 12.74 7.22 -8.01
CA THR A 129 13.72 8.04 -7.26
C THR A 129 13.04 8.91 -6.21
N GLY A 130 11.92 9.55 -6.53
CA GLY A 130 11.24 10.50 -5.67
C GLY A 130 10.58 9.86 -4.45
N ALA A 131 10.11 8.62 -4.58
CA ALA A 131 9.50 7.87 -3.50
C ALA A 131 10.46 7.67 -2.32
N GLU A 132 11.74 7.38 -2.59
CA GLU A 132 12.73 7.22 -1.53
C GLU A 132 12.87 8.48 -0.67
N PHE A 133 12.86 9.66 -1.29
CA PHE A 133 12.98 10.94 -0.58
C PHE A 133 11.70 11.34 0.15
N ILE A 134 10.54 11.01 -0.43
CA ILE A 134 9.25 11.19 0.25
C ILE A 134 9.18 10.27 1.47
N LEU A 135 9.57 9.00 1.35
CA LEU A 135 9.60 8.08 2.48
C LEU A 135 10.60 8.53 3.53
N ARG A 136 11.79 9.01 3.13
CA ARG A 136 12.76 9.59 4.08
C ARG A 136 12.19 10.77 4.84
N HIS A 137 11.40 11.63 4.20
CA HIS A 137 10.78 12.78 4.85
C HIS A 137 9.62 12.37 5.78
N SER A 138 8.80 11.42 5.35
CA SER A 138 7.57 11.02 6.03
C SER A 138 7.78 9.98 7.14
N LEU A 139 8.86 9.20 7.07
CA LEU A 139 9.11 8.05 7.95
C LEU A 139 10.49 8.11 8.59
N ASP A 140 10.61 7.45 9.75
CA ASP A 140 11.91 7.14 10.31
C ASP A 140 12.60 6.02 9.51
N MET A 141 13.72 6.36 8.88
CA MET A 141 14.53 5.43 8.09
C MET A 141 15.52 4.61 8.94
N SER A 142 15.28 4.51 10.25
CA SER A 142 16.05 3.65 11.18
C SER A 142 16.12 2.19 10.73
N HIS A 143 15.13 1.72 9.97
CA HIS A 143 15.10 0.39 9.36
C HIS A 143 16.21 0.18 8.31
N ILE A 144 16.67 1.21 7.58
CA ILE A 144 17.85 1.10 6.71
C ILE A 144 19.09 1.02 7.59
N ARG A 145 19.62 -0.19 7.75
CA ARG A 145 20.77 -0.46 8.63
C ARG A 145 22.08 -0.03 8.03
N LYS A 146 23.02 0.33 8.90
CA LYS A 146 24.42 0.57 8.51
C LYS A 146 25.11 -0.67 7.98
N LEU A 147 24.75 -1.86 8.44
CA LEU A 147 25.46 -3.09 8.10
C LEU A 147 24.68 -3.91 7.06
N TRP A 148 25.25 -4.08 5.87
CA TRP A 148 24.74 -4.99 4.83
C TRP A 148 25.75 -6.12 4.63
N LYS A 149 25.24 -7.35 4.44
CA LYS A 149 26.07 -8.52 4.13
C LYS A 149 25.47 -9.29 2.97
N LEU A 150 26.30 -9.70 2.02
CA LEU A 150 25.85 -10.33 0.79
C LEU A 150 26.58 -11.66 0.58
N PRO A 151 25.85 -12.78 0.37
CA PRO A 151 26.46 -14.11 0.19
C PRO A 151 26.94 -14.28 -1.24
N VAL A 152 27.99 -13.53 -1.63
CA VAL A 152 28.45 -13.38 -3.02
C VAL A 152 28.76 -14.73 -3.65
N THR A 153 29.42 -15.63 -2.93
CA THR A 153 29.78 -16.95 -3.46
C THR A 153 28.54 -17.76 -3.89
N ASP A 154 27.47 -17.69 -3.11
CA ASP A 154 26.23 -18.40 -3.41
C ASP A 154 25.44 -17.75 -4.54
N ILE A 155 25.39 -16.42 -4.58
CA ILE A 155 24.76 -15.66 -5.66
C ILE A 155 25.41 -16.00 -7.01
N LEU A 156 26.74 -15.99 -7.08
CA LEU A 156 27.46 -16.33 -8.31
C LEU A 156 27.15 -17.77 -8.77
N ALA A 157 27.01 -18.70 -7.84
CA ALA A 157 26.62 -20.08 -8.15
C ALA A 157 25.19 -20.19 -8.69
N ILE A 158 24.25 -19.42 -8.14
CA ILE A 158 22.85 -19.37 -8.63
C ILE A 158 22.80 -18.79 -10.05
N TYR A 159 23.52 -17.70 -10.32
CA TYR A 159 23.62 -17.17 -11.69
C TYR A 159 24.25 -18.17 -12.66
N ASN A 160 25.27 -18.92 -12.22
CA ASN A 160 25.87 -19.98 -13.02
C ASN A 160 24.86 -21.11 -13.31
N ASP A 161 24.03 -21.51 -12.34
CA ASP A 161 22.93 -22.47 -12.56
C ASP A 161 21.90 -21.95 -13.59
N LEU A 162 21.75 -20.63 -13.70
CA LEU A 162 20.92 -19.95 -14.71
C LEU A 162 21.64 -19.75 -16.06
N GLY A 163 22.89 -20.19 -16.21
CA GLY A 163 23.69 -20.04 -17.43
C GLY A 163 24.33 -18.66 -17.60
N VAL A 164 24.43 -17.86 -16.54
CA VAL A 164 24.98 -16.50 -16.56
C VAL A 164 26.24 -16.43 -15.73
N GLN A 165 27.33 -15.93 -16.32
CA GLN A 165 28.60 -15.74 -15.62
C GLN A 165 28.74 -14.28 -15.20
N LEU A 166 28.68 -14.01 -13.90
CA LEU A 166 28.94 -12.67 -13.37
C LEU A 166 30.43 -12.47 -13.06
N ASN A 167 30.96 -11.31 -13.44
CA ASN A 167 32.26 -10.88 -12.95
C ASN A 167 32.14 -10.45 -11.48
N LYS A 168 32.79 -11.20 -10.57
CA LYS A 168 32.73 -10.96 -9.12
C LYS A 168 33.11 -9.53 -8.74
N ALA A 169 34.20 -8.98 -9.29
CA ALA A 169 34.68 -7.65 -8.91
C ALA A 169 33.72 -6.55 -9.38
N ALA A 170 33.21 -6.66 -10.62
CA ALA A 170 32.21 -5.73 -11.15
C ALA A 170 30.91 -5.79 -10.32
N PHE A 171 30.41 -6.99 -10.03
CA PHE A 171 29.23 -7.20 -9.20
C PHE A 171 29.37 -6.55 -7.81
N GLN A 172 30.48 -6.81 -7.12
CA GLN A 172 30.74 -6.25 -5.79
C GLN A 172 30.86 -4.72 -5.82
N ALA A 173 31.53 -4.16 -6.83
CA ALA A 173 31.65 -2.71 -7.00
C ALA A 173 30.28 -2.05 -7.26
N CYS A 174 29.48 -2.63 -8.14
CA CYS A 174 28.13 -2.14 -8.47
C CYS A 174 27.20 -2.19 -7.27
N PHE A 175 27.18 -3.32 -6.56
CA PHE A 175 26.38 -3.46 -5.35
C PHE A 175 26.81 -2.47 -4.24
N SER A 176 28.12 -2.23 -4.09
CA SER A 176 28.64 -1.27 -3.11
C SER A 176 28.22 0.18 -3.41
N ARG A 177 28.06 0.54 -4.69
CA ARG A 177 27.52 1.85 -5.10
C ARG A 177 26.06 2.02 -4.68
N GLY A 178 25.24 0.97 -4.85
CA GLY A 178 23.86 0.98 -4.39
C GLY A 178 23.73 1.13 -2.88
N TYR A 179 24.60 0.45 -2.13
CA TYR A 179 24.69 0.66 -0.67
C TYR A 179 25.03 2.11 -0.31
N LEU A 180 26.04 2.70 -0.97
CA LEU A 180 26.39 4.11 -0.75
C LEU A 180 25.21 5.04 -1.05
N ALA A 181 24.48 4.77 -2.14
CA ALA A 181 23.27 5.52 -2.50
C ALA A 181 22.18 5.41 -1.42
N ALA A 182 21.92 4.22 -0.87
CA ALA A 182 20.95 4.02 0.20
C ALA A 182 21.33 4.78 1.50
N ILE A 183 22.62 4.78 1.87
CA ILE A 183 23.11 5.56 3.02
C ILE A 183 23.00 7.07 2.72
N GLY A 184 23.36 7.49 1.50
CA GLY A 184 23.20 8.88 1.03
C GLY A 184 21.75 9.35 1.10
N THR A 185 20.79 8.56 0.64
CA THR A 185 19.35 8.82 0.78
C THR A 185 18.95 8.99 2.25
N LYS A 186 19.44 8.13 3.14
CA LYS A 186 19.15 8.24 4.59
C LYS A 186 19.74 9.52 5.20
N THR A 187 20.94 9.92 4.81
CA THR A 187 21.63 11.09 5.37
C THR A 187 21.11 12.40 4.77
N PHE A 188 20.87 12.46 3.46
CA PHE A 188 20.59 13.71 2.73
C PHE A 188 19.19 13.82 2.13
N GLY A 189 18.39 12.74 2.15
CA GLY A 189 17.09 12.68 1.45
C GLY A 189 16.08 13.77 1.82
N ASP A 190 16.07 14.23 3.08
CA ASP A 190 15.22 15.35 3.52
C ASP A 190 15.50 16.65 2.76
N ARG A 191 16.75 16.88 2.35
CA ARG A 191 17.12 18.07 1.55
C ARG A 191 16.62 17.96 0.11
N VAL A 192 16.47 16.74 -0.39
CA VAL A 192 16.01 16.44 -1.75
C VAL A 192 14.48 16.43 -1.84
N PHE A 193 13.79 16.08 -0.75
CA PHE A 193 12.34 15.94 -0.69
C PHE A 193 11.56 17.10 -1.37
N PRO A 194 11.83 18.39 -1.09
CA PRO A 194 11.08 19.49 -1.72
C PRO A 194 11.18 19.49 -3.25
N LYS A 195 12.29 18.98 -3.82
CA LYS A 195 12.51 18.90 -5.28
C LYS A 195 11.59 17.87 -5.96
N TYR A 196 11.16 16.83 -5.25
CA TYR A 196 10.29 15.79 -5.80
C TYR A 196 8.83 15.98 -5.38
N ALA A 197 8.59 16.45 -4.15
CA ALA A 197 7.25 16.68 -3.62
C ALA A 197 6.43 17.67 -4.48
N HIS A 198 7.04 18.75 -4.99
CA HIS A 198 6.34 19.70 -5.86
C HIS A 198 6.08 19.17 -7.29
N LYS A 199 6.88 18.20 -7.75
CA LYS A 199 6.71 17.56 -9.06
C LYS A 199 5.54 16.57 -9.05
N SER A 200 5.27 15.95 -7.90
CA SER A 200 4.11 15.07 -7.70
C SER A 200 3.52 15.16 -6.29
N PRO A 201 2.58 16.09 -6.05
CA PRO A 201 1.80 16.11 -4.82
C PRO A 201 0.99 14.81 -4.61
N VAL A 202 0.57 14.18 -5.71
CA VAL A 202 -0.17 12.90 -5.71
C VAL A 202 0.65 11.80 -5.08
N MET A 203 1.93 11.71 -5.43
CA MET A 203 2.83 10.72 -4.85
C MET A 203 2.94 10.91 -3.34
N VAL A 204 3.09 12.15 -2.86
CA VAL A 204 3.14 12.45 -1.41
C VAL A 204 1.86 11.98 -0.70
N GLN A 205 0.70 12.19 -1.31
CA GLN A 205 -0.60 11.82 -0.72
C GLN A 205 -0.89 10.32 -0.75
N GLN A 206 -0.41 9.61 -1.77
CA GLN A 206 -0.85 8.26 -2.10
C GLN A 206 0.20 7.18 -1.84
N ILE A 207 1.48 7.52 -1.67
CA ILE A 207 2.58 6.54 -1.53
C ILE A 207 2.35 5.51 -0.43
N GLU A 208 1.68 5.89 0.66
CA GLU A 208 1.41 4.99 1.77
C GLU A 208 0.20 4.08 1.49
N ASN A 209 -0.92 4.68 1.07
CA ASN A 209 -2.25 4.06 1.11
C ASN A 209 -2.85 3.74 -0.26
N TYR A 210 -2.14 4.02 -1.37
CA TYR A 210 -2.64 3.63 -2.68
C TYR A 210 -2.86 2.12 -2.72
N TYR A 211 -4.06 1.73 -3.16
CA TYR A 211 -4.58 0.40 -2.91
C TYR A 211 -3.80 -0.74 -3.56
N ARG A 212 -3.00 -0.43 -4.60
CA ARG A 212 -2.18 -1.37 -5.37
C ARG A 212 -0.81 -0.77 -5.63
N GLY A 213 0.19 -1.22 -4.88
CA GLY A 213 1.56 -0.68 -4.95
C GLY A 213 1.83 0.50 -4.03
N GLY A 214 0.85 0.96 -3.24
CA GLY A 214 1.15 1.76 -2.06
C GLY A 214 1.89 0.93 -1.02
N MET A 215 2.65 1.58 -0.14
CA MET A 215 3.50 0.92 0.86
C MET A 215 2.72 -0.10 1.70
N MET A 216 1.53 0.24 2.18
CA MET A 216 0.72 -0.66 3.02
C MET A 216 0.22 -1.89 2.25
N ASP A 217 -0.07 -1.74 0.95
CA ASP A 217 -0.43 -2.86 0.07
C ASP A 217 0.78 -3.78 -0.15
N MET A 218 1.90 -3.23 -0.62
CA MET A 218 3.14 -3.98 -0.82
C MET A 218 3.58 -4.71 0.44
N MET A 219 3.59 -4.00 1.58
CA MET A 219 3.91 -4.58 2.87
C MET A 219 3.04 -5.80 3.16
N ALA A 220 1.74 -5.71 2.92
CA ALA A 220 0.81 -6.76 3.24
C ALA A 220 0.80 -7.97 2.30
N TRP A 221 1.38 -7.84 1.10
CA TRP A 221 1.69 -8.98 0.23
C TRP A 221 2.95 -9.75 0.63
N VAL A 222 3.95 -9.10 1.24
CA VAL A 222 5.23 -9.74 1.59
C VAL A 222 5.07 -11.01 2.45
N PRO A 223 4.27 -11.05 3.55
CA PRO A 223 4.09 -12.25 4.35
C PRO A 223 3.52 -13.44 3.58
N HIS A 224 2.65 -13.18 2.59
CA HIS A 224 2.09 -14.20 1.72
C HIS A 224 3.20 -14.85 0.87
N CYS A 225 4.01 -14.02 0.21
CA CYS A 225 5.12 -14.51 -0.60
C CYS A 225 6.21 -15.19 0.23
N TRP A 226 6.45 -14.72 1.45
CA TRP A 226 7.35 -15.39 2.39
C TRP A 226 6.83 -16.77 2.84
N LYS A 227 5.52 -16.95 3.08
CA LYS A 227 4.94 -18.29 3.34
C LYS A 227 5.20 -19.23 2.17
N GLU A 228 4.97 -18.76 0.96
CA GLU A 228 5.19 -19.58 -0.24
C GLU A 228 6.68 -19.94 -0.41
N LEU A 229 7.58 -18.99 -0.13
CA LEU A 229 9.02 -19.24 -0.14
C LEU A 229 9.43 -20.31 0.88
N VAL A 230 8.90 -20.27 2.11
CA VAL A 230 9.14 -21.31 3.12
C VAL A 230 8.68 -22.67 2.62
N ARG A 231 7.48 -22.76 2.04
CA ARG A 231 6.95 -24.01 1.48
C ARG A 231 7.84 -24.57 0.38
N TRP A 232 8.42 -23.71 -0.45
CA TRP A 232 9.38 -24.08 -1.49
C TRP A 232 10.71 -24.56 -0.91
N ILE A 233 11.28 -23.84 0.07
CA ILE A 233 12.56 -24.18 0.72
C ILE A 233 12.45 -25.52 1.47
N ASP A 234 11.35 -25.74 2.20
CA ASP A 234 11.12 -26.95 2.99
C ASP A 234 10.68 -28.15 2.14
N GLY A 235 10.47 -27.96 0.84
CA GLY A 235 10.06 -29.00 -0.10
C GLY A 235 8.61 -29.46 0.07
N GLN A 236 7.74 -28.63 0.66
CA GLN A 236 6.30 -28.88 0.72
C GLN A 236 5.63 -28.71 -0.65
N VAL A 237 6.16 -27.78 -1.45
CA VAL A 237 5.72 -27.48 -2.81
C VAL A 237 6.95 -27.49 -3.69
N GLU A 238 6.91 -28.28 -4.76
CA GLU A 238 7.96 -28.27 -5.77
C GLU A 238 7.68 -27.13 -6.76
N PRO A 239 8.57 -26.14 -6.89
CA PRO A 239 8.35 -25.03 -7.81
C PRO A 239 8.44 -25.52 -9.26
N GLN A 240 7.38 -25.31 -10.04
CA GLN A 240 7.35 -25.73 -11.45
C GLN A 240 7.74 -24.60 -12.40
N GLU A 241 8.29 -24.94 -13.57
CA GLU A 241 8.46 -23.99 -14.66
C GLU A 241 7.11 -23.49 -15.18
N GLY A 242 7.01 -22.20 -15.48
CA GLY A 242 5.77 -21.49 -15.78
C GLY A 242 4.91 -21.14 -14.56
N GLN A 243 5.23 -21.66 -13.37
CA GLN A 243 4.46 -21.37 -12.15
C GLN A 243 4.76 -19.96 -11.65
N ARG A 244 3.71 -19.23 -11.26
CA ARG A 244 3.86 -17.95 -10.57
C ARG A 244 4.32 -18.16 -9.13
N PHE A 245 5.31 -17.38 -8.68
CA PHE A 245 5.65 -17.30 -7.27
C PHE A 245 4.64 -16.36 -6.56
N CYS A 246 4.00 -16.89 -5.51
CA CYS A 246 2.95 -16.24 -4.72
C CYS A 246 1.85 -15.52 -5.53
N GLU A 247 1.43 -16.12 -6.64
CA GLU A 247 0.39 -15.63 -7.56
C GLU A 247 0.71 -14.30 -8.30
N LEU A 248 1.74 -13.56 -7.86
CA LEU A 248 2.22 -12.30 -8.43
C LEU A 248 3.28 -12.50 -9.51
N LEU A 249 4.39 -13.15 -9.14
CA LEU A 249 5.64 -13.19 -9.89
C LEU A 249 5.61 -14.26 -10.97
N VAL A 250 5.71 -13.87 -12.25
CA VAL A 250 5.72 -14.82 -13.39
C VAL A 250 7.12 -15.31 -13.72
N ASP A 251 7.16 -16.44 -14.42
CA ASP A 251 8.32 -16.79 -15.24
C ASP A 251 8.38 -15.88 -16.45
N TYR A 252 9.56 -15.35 -16.72
CA TYR A 252 9.82 -14.51 -17.88
C TYR A 252 9.37 -15.19 -19.18
N GLY A 253 8.49 -14.53 -19.94
CA GLY A 253 7.85 -15.09 -21.14
C GLY A 253 8.49 -14.72 -22.49
N GLY A 254 9.65 -14.03 -22.49
CA GLY A 254 10.36 -13.65 -23.72
C GLY A 254 11.60 -14.51 -23.97
N GLU A 255 11.99 -14.69 -25.25
CA GLU A 255 13.40 -14.94 -25.53
C GLU A 255 14.15 -13.66 -25.17
N PHE A 256 15.20 -13.75 -24.34
CA PHE A 256 16.17 -12.68 -24.15
C PHE A 256 16.92 -12.43 -25.46
N LYS A 257 16.26 -11.80 -26.44
CA LYS A 257 16.91 -11.30 -27.65
C LYS A 257 17.63 -10.01 -27.27
N ASP A 258 18.85 -9.88 -27.76
CA ASP A 258 19.84 -8.80 -27.67
C ASP A 258 19.35 -7.34 -27.92
N ASN A 259 18.05 -7.06 -27.88
CA ASN A 259 17.45 -5.76 -28.22
C ASN A 259 16.94 -4.97 -26.99
N MET A 260 17.52 -5.14 -25.81
CA MET A 260 17.48 -4.08 -24.79
C MET A 260 18.56 -3.01 -24.98
N ALA A 261 19.43 -3.17 -25.98
CA ALA A 261 19.95 -2.03 -26.71
C ALA A 261 18.94 -1.70 -27.83
N LEU A 262 18.53 -0.43 -27.95
CA LEU A 262 17.67 0.17 -28.99
C LEU A 262 16.19 0.42 -28.60
N ASN A 263 15.95 1.52 -27.88
CA ASN A 263 15.12 2.64 -28.38
C ASN A 263 15.03 3.85 -27.43
N TYR A 264 16.11 4.22 -26.73
CA TYR A 264 16.17 5.52 -26.03
C TYR A 264 16.49 6.71 -26.96
N ASN A 265 16.62 6.49 -28.27
CA ASN A 265 16.83 7.53 -29.27
C ASN A 265 15.73 7.48 -30.34
N LYS A 266 14.60 8.14 -30.09
CA LYS A 266 13.78 8.89 -31.07
C LYS A 266 12.42 9.25 -30.45
N LYS A 267 12.41 10.33 -29.67
CA LYS A 267 11.42 11.42 -29.63
C LYS A 267 11.72 12.31 -28.42
N GLY A 268 12.59 13.29 -28.62
CA GLY A 268 12.64 14.53 -27.83
C GLY A 268 12.61 14.43 -26.30
N ILE A 269 13.30 13.49 -25.66
CA ILE A 269 13.50 13.53 -24.20
C ILE A 269 14.64 14.52 -23.90
N HIS A 270 14.35 15.52 -23.07
CA HIS A 270 15.28 16.62 -22.75
C HIS A 270 16.54 16.09 -22.03
N PRO A 271 17.76 16.53 -22.39
CA PRO A 271 19.03 16.08 -21.76
C PRO A 271 19.17 16.31 -20.25
N LYS A 272 18.23 17.03 -19.63
CA LYS A 272 18.15 17.20 -18.17
C LYS A 272 17.55 15.99 -17.46
N VAL A 273 16.69 15.21 -18.12
CA VAL A 273 15.98 14.06 -17.51
C VAL A 273 16.91 12.85 -17.31
N GLN A 274 17.91 12.70 -18.19
CA GLN A 274 18.93 11.64 -18.07
C GLN A 274 19.84 11.77 -16.84
N ARG A 275 19.92 12.95 -16.22
CA ARG A 275 20.68 13.18 -14.98
C ARG A 275 19.82 13.01 -13.71
N GLU A 276 18.50 12.89 -13.84
CA GLU A 276 17.58 12.79 -12.69
C GLU A 276 17.11 11.35 -12.41
N SER A 277 17.55 10.37 -13.21
CA SER A 277 17.08 8.97 -13.19
C SER A 277 17.99 8.02 -12.42
N GLU A 278 18.73 8.50 -11.42
CA GLU A 278 19.71 7.69 -10.69
C GLU A 278 19.16 7.31 -9.32
N HIS A 279 18.73 6.05 -9.17
CA HIS A 279 18.25 5.47 -7.91
C HIS A 279 19.26 5.80 -6.78
N GLY A 280 18.83 6.61 -5.80
CA GLY A 280 19.61 7.09 -4.64
C GLY A 280 20.87 7.96 -4.92
N VAL A 281 21.45 8.00 -6.12
CA VAL A 281 22.65 8.80 -6.42
C VAL A 281 22.33 10.30 -6.46
N VAL A 282 21.08 10.67 -6.72
CA VAL A 282 20.62 12.08 -6.69
C VAL A 282 20.80 12.72 -5.30
N ALA A 283 20.73 11.94 -4.22
CA ALA A 283 21.02 12.46 -2.88
C ALA A 283 22.50 12.80 -2.69
N LEU A 284 23.38 12.00 -3.32
CA LEU A 284 24.82 12.24 -3.30
C LEU A 284 25.18 13.50 -4.11
N ASP A 285 24.52 13.73 -5.25
CA ASP A 285 24.70 14.95 -6.06
C ASP A 285 24.33 16.25 -5.34
N MET A 286 23.54 16.18 -4.26
CA MET A 286 23.17 17.34 -3.43
C MET A 286 24.07 17.56 -2.22
N ALA A 287 24.93 16.60 -1.90
CA ALA A 287 25.94 16.75 -0.86
C ALA A 287 27.12 17.58 -1.40
N ASN A 288 27.67 18.46 -0.57
CA ASN A 288 28.87 19.18 -0.97
C ASN A 288 30.08 18.22 -0.98
N PRO A 289 31.21 18.58 -1.63
CA PRO A 289 32.37 17.70 -1.73
C PRO A 289 32.93 17.23 -0.39
N ASP A 290 32.87 18.05 0.66
CA ASP A 290 33.36 17.71 1.99
C ASP A 290 32.42 16.71 2.68
N GLU A 291 31.10 16.90 2.55
CA GLU A 291 30.07 15.96 3.05
C GLU A 291 30.15 14.60 2.35
N LEU A 292 30.40 14.58 1.04
CA LEU A 292 30.62 13.35 0.28
C LEU A 292 31.90 12.64 0.71
N ALA A 293 33.00 13.38 0.86
CA ALA A 293 34.26 12.82 1.32
C ALA A 293 34.15 12.26 2.74
N GLU A 294 33.42 12.94 3.63
CA GLU A 294 33.13 12.45 4.98
C GLU A 294 32.30 11.15 4.92
N LEU A 295 31.21 11.14 4.15
CA LEU A 295 30.38 9.95 3.97
C LEU A 295 31.20 8.77 3.45
N GLU A 296 31.93 8.95 2.34
CA GLU A 296 32.75 7.92 1.72
C GLU A 296 33.85 7.41 2.66
N SER A 297 34.49 8.31 3.43
CA SER A 297 35.50 7.93 4.42
C SER A 297 34.94 7.08 5.57
N GLY A 298 33.64 7.20 5.83
CA GLY A 298 32.92 6.40 6.82
C GLY A 298 32.47 5.02 6.32
N ILE A 299 32.64 4.71 5.03
CA ILE A 299 32.22 3.42 4.45
C ILE A 299 33.37 2.42 4.47
N THR A 300 33.10 1.23 5.01
CA THR A 300 34.00 0.09 4.97
C THR A 300 33.45 -0.97 4.02
N VAL A 301 34.31 -1.45 3.12
CA VAL A 301 34.04 -2.56 2.20
C VAL A 301 35.01 -3.68 2.51
N ALA A 302 34.50 -4.85 2.90
CA ALA A 302 35.33 -6.00 3.25
C ALA A 302 34.81 -7.29 2.61
N ASN A 303 35.72 -8.23 2.36
CA ASN A 303 35.40 -9.60 1.99
C ASN A 303 35.73 -10.52 3.15
N VAL A 304 34.72 -11.21 3.71
CA VAL A 304 34.89 -12.10 4.87
C VAL A 304 34.21 -13.42 4.55
N ASP A 305 34.98 -14.51 4.53
CA ASP A 305 34.49 -15.88 4.27
C ASP A 305 33.67 -16.02 2.97
N GLY A 306 34.00 -15.25 1.94
CA GLY A 306 33.29 -15.26 0.66
C GLY A 306 32.04 -14.37 0.60
N ASP A 307 31.73 -13.64 1.68
CA ASP A 307 30.67 -12.64 1.76
C ASP A 307 31.24 -11.23 1.55
N LEU A 308 30.45 -10.36 0.91
CA LEU A 308 30.71 -8.92 0.89
C LEU A 308 30.08 -8.30 2.14
N VAL A 309 30.85 -7.53 2.89
CA VAL A 309 30.42 -6.81 4.10
C VAL A 309 30.57 -5.32 3.84
N LEU A 310 29.47 -4.59 3.97
CA LEU A 310 29.39 -3.14 3.80
C LEU A 310 28.90 -2.53 5.11
N SER A 311 29.65 -1.56 5.64
CA SER A 311 29.27 -0.86 6.87
C SER A 311 29.59 0.62 6.83
N SER A 312 28.77 1.42 7.50
CA SER A 312 28.96 2.86 7.68
C SER A 312 29.24 3.17 9.15
N THR A 313 30.19 4.06 9.42
CA THR A 313 30.45 4.63 10.75
C THR A 313 29.74 5.96 10.98
N ASP A 314 29.00 6.47 10.00
CA ASP A 314 28.32 7.77 10.05
C ASP A 314 27.38 7.84 11.27
N SER A 315 27.64 8.79 12.18
CA SER A 315 26.87 8.99 13.41
C SER A 315 25.47 9.56 13.17
N ASN A 316 25.22 10.18 12.01
CA ASN A 316 23.91 10.71 11.62
C ASN A 316 22.95 9.59 11.21
N VAL A 317 23.50 8.43 10.82
CA VAL A 317 22.72 7.22 10.63
C VAL A 317 22.41 6.66 12.02
N ARG A 318 21.18 6.80 12.53
CA ARG A 318 20.80 6.18 13.81
C ARG A 318 20.57 4.68 13.60
N ASP A 319 21.19 3.85 14.44
CA ASP A 319 20.89 2.42 14.60
C ASP A 319 19.93 2.27 15.78
N GLU A 320 18.63 2.11 15.54
CA GLU A 320 17.68 1.75 16.60
C GLU A 320 17.50 0.23 16.64
N ASN A 321 17.82 -0.41 17.76
CA ASN A 321 17.69 -1.86 17.94
C ASN A 321 16.29 -2.35 17.50
N PRO A 322 16.13 -3.58 16.97
CA PRO A 322 14.85 -4.13 16.49
C PRO A 322 13.83 -4.41 17.61
N GLY A 323 14.01 -3.84 18.80
CA GLY A 323 13.16 -4.04 19.96
C GLY A 323 12.53 -2.75 20.44
N VAL A 324 11.21 -2.68 20.28
CA VAL A 324 10.28 -1.85 21.05
C VAL A 324 10.34 -0.34 20.80
N GLY A 325 9.33 0.12 20.07
CA GLY A 325 8.67 1.40 20.34
C GLY A 325 9.08 2.55 19.43
N ILE A 326 8.07 3.16 18.81
CA ILE A 326 8.13 4.49 18.23
C ILE A 326 8.81 5.41 19.25
N SER A 327 10.04 5.84 18.96
CA SER A 327 10.69 6.83 19.82
C SER A 327 9.91 8.14 19.68
N ARG A 328 9.38 8.61 20.81
CA ARG A 328 8.51 9.79 21.01
C ARG A 328 9.08 11.14 20.52
N ARG A 329 10.17 11.17 19.75
CA ARG A 329 10.88 12.41 19.40
C ARG A 329 10.36 13.14 18.16
N GLY A 330 9.62 12.47 17.26
CA GLY A 330 9.13 13.13 16.03
C GLY A 330 7.96 14.10 16.19
N LEU A 331 7.14 13.97 17.26
CA LEU A 331 5.91 14.76 17.38
C LEU A 331 6.10 16.10 18.14
N MET A 332 7.20 16.26 18.89
CA MET A 332 7.44 17.47 19.69
C MET A 332 8.33 18.51 19.00
N ASP A 333 9.18 18.10 18.04
CA ASP A 333 10.07 19.04 17.34
C ASP A 333 9.38 19.77 16.18
N TYR A 334 8.18 19.34 15.76
CA TYR A 334 7.40 19.97 14.67
C TYR A 334 6.77 21.34 15.06
N ILE A 335 6.92 21.78 16.31
CA ILE A 335 6.33 23.05 16.80
C ILE A 335 7.22 24.28 16.53
N THR A 336 8.45 24.12 16.03
CA THR A 336 9.41 25.24 15.94
C THR A 336 9.68 25.84 14.55
N TYR A 337 8.94 25.47 13.51
CA TYR A 337 9.02 26.15 12.21
C TYR A 337 7.79 27.03 11.92
N GLY A 338 7.85 28.28 12.38
CA GLY A 338 7.44 29.48 11.64
C GLY A 338 5.98 29.67 11.17
N MET A 339 5.09 28.70 11.32
CA MET A 339 3.66 28.86 11.13
C MET A 339 3.01 28.92 12.50
N SER A 340 2.35 30.04 12.84
CA SER A 340 1.50 30.09 14.03
C SER A 340 0.27 29.23 13.79
N CYS A 341 0.42 27.90 13.85
CA CYS A 341 -0.70 27.04 14.18
C CYS A 341 -1.18 27.53 15.54
N LYS A 342 -2.40 28.06 15.58
CA LYS A 342 -3.10 28.31 16.83
C LYS A 342 -3.34 26.93 17.43
N VAL A 343 -2.35 26.41 18.17
CA VAL A 343 -2.51 25.16 18.92
C VAL A 343 -3.76 25.38 19.72
N LEU A 344 -4.81 24.61 19.42
CA LEU A 344 -5.96 24.53 20.27
C LEU A 344 -5.47 23.85 21.54
N THR A 345 -4.86 24.62 22.45
CA THR A 345 -4.46 24.19 23.79
C THR A 345 -5.71 24.03 24.65
N LYS A 346 -6.73 23.35 24.15
CA LYS A 346 -7.67 22.67 25.02
C LYS A 346 -6.89 21.50 25.60
N SER A 347 -6.33 21.74 26.79
CA SER A 347 -5.82 20.66 27.61
C SER A 347 -7.01 19.77 27.96
N PHE A 348 -7.21 18.69 27.21
CA PHE A 348 -8.15 17.66 27.59
C PHE A 348 -7.60 17.02 28.87
N THR A 349 -8.27 17.27 29.99
CA THR A 349 -7.82 16.81 31.31
C THR A 349 -7.93 15.29 31.49
N LYS A 350 -8.57 14.60 30.54
CA LYS A 350 -8.69 13.15 30.46
C LYS A 350 -8.51 12.69 29.01
N VAL A 351 -7.31 12.23 28.67
CA VAL A 351 -7.01 11.58 27.38
C VAL A 351 -6.78 10.10 27.66
N VAL A 352 -7.49 9.25 26.93
CA VAL A 352 -7.23 7.81 26.88
C VAL A 352 -6.59 7.53 25.54
N THR A 353 -5.41 6.89 25.56
CA THR A 353 -4.74 6.42 24.35
C THR A 353 -5.02 4.94 24.19
N LEU A 354 -5.66 4.56 23.08
CA LEU A 354 -5.80 3.16 22.69
C LEU A 354 -4.64 2.78 21.79
N THR A 355 -4.05 1.62 22.04
CA THR A 355 -2.89 1.10 21.32
C THR A 355 -3.13 -0.35 20.97
N THR A 356 -2.39 -0.88 20.01
CA THR A 356 -2.28 -2.33 19.79
C THR A 356 -0.80 -2.66 19.62
N PRO A 357 -0.33 -3.82 20.13
CA PRO A 357 1.01 -4.33 19.84
C PRO A 357 1.18 -4.77 18.38
N VAL A 358 0.10 -4.82 17.58
CA VAL A 358 0.16 -5.18 16.16
C VAL A 358 0.61 -3.96 15.36
N SER A 359 1.88 -3.96 14.96
CA SER A 359 2.48 -2.89 14.17
C SER A 359 1.76 -2.72 12.83
N TYR A 360 1.66 -1.48 12.34
CA TYR A 360 1.03 -1.16 11.05
C TYR A 360 -0.40 -1.68 10.91
N SER A 361 -1.12 -1.90 12.01
CA SER A 361 -2.52 -2.37 11.97
C SER A 361 -3.49 -1.36 11.34
N GLY A 362 -3.08 -0.10 11.21
CA GLY A 362 -3.98 1.00 10.84
C GLY A 362 -5.03 1.27 11.91
N LEU A 363 -4.74 0.98 13.19
CA LEU A 363 -5.71 1.23 14.26
C LEU A 363 -6.12 2.71 14.26
N GLY A 364 -7.43 2.95 14.12
CA GLY A 364 -8.00 4.29 14.04
C GLY A 364 -8.10 4.85 12.62
N SER A 365 -7.81 4.07 11.56
CA SER A 365 -8.00 4.50 10.17
C SER A 365 -9.47 4.85 9.86
N ALA A 366 -10.42 4.24 10.55
CA ALA A 366 -11.84 4.58 10.49
C ALA A 366 -12.47 4.57 11.88
N LEU A 367 -13.44 5.45 12.10
CA LEU A 367 -14.20 5.57 13.34
C LEU A 367 -15.69 5.70 13.04
N ALA A 368 -16.53 5.08 13.85
CA ALA A 368 -17.98 5.26 13.82
C ALA A 368 -18.58 5.13 15.23
N MET A 369 -19.79 5.65 15.41
CA MET A 369 -20.54 5.56 16.67
C MET A 369 -22.00 5.20 16.38
N GLY A 370 -22.58 4.32 17.19
CA GLY A 370 -23.97 3.86 17.02
C GLY A 370 -24.51 3.10 18.23
N ASP A 371 -25.83 3.07 18.40
CA ASP A 371 -26.54 2.34 19.46
C ASP A 371 -26.89 0.91 19.02
N PHE A 372 -25.87 0.06 18.91
CA PHE A 372 -26.02 -1.30 18.37
C PHE A 372 -26.78 -2.27 19.28
N ASN A 373 -27.11 -1.86 20.52
CA ASN A 373 -27.87 -2.67 21.47
C ASN A 373 -29.25 -2.05 21.81
N GLY A 374 -29.59 -0.90 21.25
CA GLY A 374 -30.86 -0.22 21.46
C GLY A 374 -31.06 0.31 22.89
N SER A 375 -29.98 0.67 23.58
CA SER A 375 -30.00 1.18 24.97
C SER A 375 -30.10 2.70 25.08
N GLY A 376 -29.97 3.42 23.96
CA GLY A 376 -29.83 4.87 23.88
C GLY A 376 -28.42 5.37 24.19
N ARG A 377 -27.41 4.50 24.28
CA ARG A 377 -26.00 4.85 24.44
C ARG A 377 -25.20 4.33 23.25
N GLU A 378 -24.42 5.20 22.63
CA GLU A 378 -23.59 4.83 21.49
C GLU A 378 -22.31 4.10 21.93
N SER A 379 -21.98 3.04 21.19
CA SER A 379 -20.68 2.38 21.23
C SER A 379 -19.72 3.06 20.26
N VAL A 380 -18.42 3.05 20.57
CA VAL A 380 -17.37 3.51 19.63
C VAL A 380 -16.84 2.31 18.87
N VAL A 381 -16.71 2.46 17.55
CA VAL A 381 -16.19 1.44 16.65
C VAL A 381 -14.93 1.95 15.98
N ILE A 382 -13.86 1.15 16.00
CA ILE A 382 -12.53 1.54 15.55
C ILE A 382 -12.02 0.52 14.53
N GLY A 383 -11.78 0.97 13.31
CA GLY A 383 -11.21 0.17 12.23
C GLY A 383 -9.69 0.04 12.35
N ALA A 384 -9.19 -1.12 11.97
CA ALA A 384 -7.77 -1.44 11.85
C ALA A 384 -7.58 -2.32 10.60
N PRO A 385 -7.62 -1.74 9.38
CA PRO A 385 -7.71 -2.47 8.11
C PRO A 385 -6.55 -3.42 7.82
N TYR A 386 -5.40 -3.18 8.44
CA TYR A 386 -4.19 -3.99 8.27
C TYR A 386 -3.87 -4.80 9.53
N TYR A 387 -4.80 -4.85 10.50
CA TYR A 387 -4.67 -5.69 11.67
C TYR A 387 -4.50 -7.15 11.27
N ARG A 388 -3.65 -7.84 12.01
CA ARG A 388 -3.22 -9.19 11.67
C ARG A 388 -3.27 -10.12 12.87
N THR A 389 -3.51 -11.38 12.54
CA THR A 389 -3.29 -12.53 13.42
C THR A 389 -2.21 -13.40 12.77
N ASP A 390 -2.59 -14.54 12.20
CA ASP A 390 -1.72 -15.40 11.37
C ASP A 390 -1.73 -14.99 9.88
N SER A 391 -2.61 -14.04 9.53
CA SER A 391 -2.81 -13.46 8.20
C SER A 391 -3.26 -11.99 8.34
N VAL A 392 -3.20 -11.24 7.25
CA VAL A 392 -3.54 -9.81 7.21
C VAL A 392 -5.02 -9.67 6.87
N ARG A 393 -5.87 -9.77 7.90
CA ARG A 393 -7.32 -9.84 7.71
C ARG A 393 -8.01 -8.48 7.85
N GLY A 394 -7.43 -7.58 8.63
CA GLY A 394 -8.11 -6.40 9.15
C GLY A 394 -9.00 -6.73 10.35
N ALA A 395 -9.30 -5.71 11.15
CA ALA A 395 -10.15 -5.83 12.33
C ALA A 395 -11.00 -4.58 12.56
N VAL A 396 -12.08 -4.78 13.30
CA VAL A 396 -12.90 -3.70 13.84
C VAL A 396 -13.14 -3.97 15.33
N PHE A 397 -12.76 -3.02 16.17
CA PHE A 397 -12.91 -3.09 17.62
C PHE A 397 -14.12 -2.28 18.07
N VAL A 398 -14.97 -2.86 18.91
CA VAL A 398 -16.18 -2.24 19.45
C VAL A 398 -15.98 -1.96 20.94
N LEU A 399 -16.34 -0.75 21.36
CA LEU A 399 -16.25 -0.27 22.73
C LEU A 399 -17.62 0.21 23.19
N ASP A 400 -18.37 -0.65 23.86
CA ASP A 400 -19.74 -0.33 24.32
C ASP A 400 -19.78 0.59 25.54
N ASN A 401 -18.70 0.66 26.33
CA ASN A 401 -18.71 1.40 27.58
C ASN A 401 -17.42 2.20 27.82
N MET A 402 -17.41 3.44 27.33
CA MET A 402 -16.29 4.38 27.51
C MET A 402 -16.01 4.74 28.98
N SER A 403 -16.93 4.48 29.92
CA SER A 403 -16.65 4.72 31.35
C SER A 403 -15.62 3.74 31.92
N GLN A 404 -15.45 2.56 31.32
CA GLN A 404 -14.40 1.60 31.70
C GLN A 404 -12.99 2.12 31.36
N LEU A 405 -12.89 3.09 30.45
CA LEU A 405 -11.63 3.73 30.09
C LEU A 405 -11.25 4.88 31.03
N SER A 406 -12.14 5.26 31.96
CA SER A 406 -11.90 6.40 32.86
C SER A 406 -10.82 6.08 33.91
N GLY A 407 -9.77 6.90 33.95
CA GLY A 407 -8.66 6.76 34.91
C GLY A 407 -7.40 6.09 34.36
N LEU A 408 -7.42 5.61 33.11
CA LEU A 408 -6.29 4.97 32.45
C LEU A 408 -5.78 5.84 31.29
N SER A 409 -4.46 6.07 31.23
CA SER A 409 -3.87 6.96 30.22
C SER A 409 -3.55 6.25 28.90
N ILE A 410 -3.16 4.97 28.95
CA ILE A 410 -2.84 4.12 27.80
C ILE A 410 -3.45 2.74 28.05
N GLN A 411 -4.14 2.20 27.05
CA GLN A 411 -4.74 0.87 27.08
C GLN A 411 -4.45 0.14 25.77
N ASN A 412 -4.32 -1.18 25.86
CA ASN A 412 -4.28 -2.06 24.71
C ASN A 412 -5.73 -2.34 24.29
N ILE A 413 -6.10 -2.07 23.03
CA ILE A 413 -7.49 -2.09 22.59
C ILE A 413 -8.07 -3.51 22.67
N GLU A 414 -7.25 -4.53 22.41
CA GLU A 414 -7.63 -5.93 22.55
C GLU A 414 -8.12 -6.31 23.96
N ASP A 415 -7.68 -5.59 25.00
CA ASP A 415 -8.04 -5.88 26.39
C ASP A 415 -9.32 -5.17 26.84
N VAL A 416 -9.75 -4.13 26.12
CA VAL A 416 -10.90 -3.28 26.47
C VAL A 416 -12.05 -3.35 25.47
N ALA A 417 -11.83 -3.91 24.28
CA ALA A 417 -12.88 -4.14 23.29
C ALA A 417 -13.93 -5.13 23.81
N SER A 418 -15.20 -4.74 23.76
CA SER A 418 -16.31 -5.65 24.11
C SER A 418 -16.56 -6.67 23.01
N LEU A 419 -16.23 -6.33 21.77
CA LEU A 419 -16.27 -7.21 20.61
C LEU A 419 -15.13 -6.86 19.65
N THR A 420 -14.50 -7.88 19.06
CA THR A 420 -13.57 -7.73 17.94
C THR A 420 -14.13 -8.48 16.75
N LEU A 421 -14.44 -7.76 15.68
CA LEU A 421 -14.78 -8.33 14.39
C LEU A 421 -13.49 -8.49 13.58
N LEU A 422 -13.29 -9.66 12.99
CA LEU A 422 -12.10 -9.96 12.20
C LEU A 422 -12.52 -10.22 10.76
N GLY A 423 -11.73 -9.71 9.82
CA GLY A 423 -11.90 -10.03 8.41
C GLY A 423 -11.75 -11.53 8.15
N GLU A 424 -12.20 -11.96 6.97
CA GLU A 424 -11.99 -13.32 6.49
C GLU A 424 -10.51 -13.70 6.48
N ASP A 425 -10.25 -14.98 6.70
CA ASP A 425 -8.89 -15.53 6.68
C ASP A 425 -8.38 -15.65 5.24
N GLN A 426 -8.06 -14.51 4.67
CA GLN A 426 -7.34 -14.35 3.41
C GLN A 426 -5.90 -13.96 3.74
N VAL A 427 -4.93 -14.54 3.04
CA VAL A 427 -3.50 -14.35 3.32
C VAL A 427 -2.99 -12.97 2.85
N ILE A 428 -3.82 -12.21 2.14
CA ILE A 428 -3.53 -10.94 1.46
C ILE A 428 -4.48 -9.85 2.01
N PRO A 429 -4.07 -8.57 2.09
CA PRO A 429 -4.86 -7.51 2.72
C PRO A 429 -6.20 -7.26 2.01
N ILE A 430 -7.26 -7.84 2.54
CA ILE A 430 -8.63 -7.49 2.12
C ILE A 430 -9.09 -6.14 2.68
N ARG A 431 -8.34 -5.58 3.64
CA ARG A 431 -8.59 -4.29 4.30
C ARG A 431 -9.94 -4.23 5.02
N PHE A 432 -10.27 -5.27 5.80
CA PHE A 432 -11.51 -5.29 6.59
C PHE A 432 -11.50 -4.19 7.66
N GLY A 433 -12.49 -3.31 7.65
CA GLY A 433 -12.53 -2.16 8.57
C GLY A 433 -11.86 -0.91 8.01
N TYR A 434 -11.64 -0.85 6.69
CA TYR A 434 -11.06 0.32 6.02
C TYR A 434 -11.96 1.55 6.07
N SER A 435 -13.27 1.34 5.88
CA SER A 435 -14.28 2.37 6.07
C SER A 435 -15.40 1.82 6.95
N LEU A 436 -16.03 2.71 7.73
CA LEU A 436 -17.10 2.37 8.66
C LEU A 436 -18.24 3.37 8.51
N ALA A 437 -19.47 2.90 8.61
CA ALA A 437 -20.66 3.74 8.70
C ALA A 437 -21.73 3.07 9.56
N VAL A 438 -22.71 3.86 10.00
CA VAL A 438 -23.81 3.40 10.85
C VAL A 438 -25.14 3.81 10.23
N LEU A 439 -26.03 2.84 10.06
CA LEU A 439 -27.42 3.02 9.69
C LEU A 439 -28.25 1.86 10.22
N ASP A 440 -29.55 2.05 10.37
CA ASP A 440 -30.52 0.98 10.60
C ASP A 440 -30.93 0.39 9.24
N PHE A 441 -30.24 -0.65 8.78
CA PHE A 441 -30.40 -1.16 7.41
C PHE A 441 -31.67 -2.00 7.25
N ASP A 442 -32.06 -2.75 8.29
CA ASP A 442 -33.28 -3.55 8.29
C ASP A 442 -34.52 -2.86 8.91
N GLN A 443 -34.36 -1.59 9.28
CA GLN A 443 -35.37 -0.67 9.80
C GLN A 443 -36.07 -1.21 11.06
N ASP A 444 -35.31 -1.80 11.98
CA ASP A 444 -35.79 -2.37 13.24
C ASP A 444 -35.71 -1.40 14.45
N GLY A 445 -35.16 -0.22 14.22
CA GLY A 445 -34.95 0.84 15.20
C GLY A 445 -33.67 0.69 16.01
N ILE A 446 -32.72 -0.13 15.56
CA ILE A 446 -31.40 -0.34 16.16
C ILE A 446 -30.35 -0.06 15.08
N ASP A 447 -29.27 0.59 15.47
CA ASP A 447 -28.18 0.87 14.54
C ASP A 447 -27.47 -0.43 14.13
N ASP A 448 -27.12 -0.53 12.84
CA ASP A 448 -26.24 -1.54 12.28
C ASP A 448 -24.88 -0.94 11.93
N LEU A 449 -23.85 -1.79 11.91
CA LEU A 449 -22.52 -1.40 11.50
C LEU A 449 -22.22 -1.86 10.08
N VAL A 450 -21.87 -0.92 9.21
CA VAL A 450 -21.34 -1.17 7.88
C VAL A 450 -19.82 -1.19 7.93
N VAL A 451 -19.22 -2.22 7.35
CA VAL A 451 -17.78 -2.42 7.28
C VAL A 451 -17.34 -2.58 5.84
N GLY A 452 -16.54 -1.62 5.35
CA GLY A 452 -15.94 -1.67 4.02
C GLY A 452 -14.75 -2.63 3.95
N ILE A 453 -14.66 -3.35 2.82
CA ILE A 453 -13.62 -4.35 2.54
C ILE A 453 -13.16 -4.16 1.08
N PRO A 454 -12.53 -3.02 0.74
CA PRO A 454 -12.19 -2.68 -0.64
C PRO A 454 -11.17 -3.64 -1.28
N GLY A 455 -10.39 -4.36 -0.48
CA GLY A 455 -9.38 -5.33 -0.95
C GLY A 455 -9.93 -6.71 -1.30
N ASP A 456 -11.24 -6.97 -1.21
CA ASP A 456 -11.79 -8.26 -1.65
C ASP A 456 -11.48 -8.52 -3.14
N GLY A 457 -11.02 -9.72 -3.45
CA GLY A 457 -10.50 -10.09 -4.78
C GLY A 457 -9.03 -9.70 -5.03
N ALA A 458 -8.28 -9.28 -4.01
CA ALA A 458 -6.85 -8.95 -4.15
C ALA A 458 -6.00 -10.14 -4.59
N ARG A 459 -6.31 -11.37 -4.14
CA ARG A 459 -5.58 -12.59 -4.53
C ARG A 459 -5.61 -12.84 -6.03
N GLU A 460 -6.76 -12.57 -6.66
CA GLU A 460 -6.96 -12.66 -8.11
C GLU A 460 -6.53 -11.38 -8.83
N LEU A 461 -6.00 -10.40 -8.10
CA LEU A 461 -5.62 -9.08 -8.57
C LEU A 461 -6.79 -8.32 -9.21
N THR A 462 -8.01 -8.58 -8.74
CA THR A 462 -9.23 -7.92 -9.23
C THR A 462 -9.65 -6.75 -8.36
N TYR A 463 -9.52 -6.81 -7.03
CA TYR A 463 -9.90 -5.71 -6.11
C TYR A 463 -11.33 -5.19 -6.37
N THR A 464 -12.31 -6.09 -6.53
CA THR A 464 -13.72 -5.71 -6.71
C THR A 464 -14.33 -5.11 -5.45
N GLY A 465 -13.78 -5.46 -4.28
CA GLY A 465 -14.28 -5.06 -2.97
C GLY A 465 -15.61 -5.73 -2.58
N LYS A 466 -15.95 -5.60 -1.30
CA LYS A 466 -17.23 -6.02 -0.71
C LYS A 466 -17.53 -5.19 0.53
N ILE A 467 -18.78 -5.26 1.01
CA ILE A 467 -19.20 -4.61 2.24
C ILE A 467 -19.93 -5.62 3.11
N HIS A 468 -19.63 -5.62 4.41
CA HIS A 468 -20.39 -6.36 5.41
C HIS A 468 -21.29 -5.42 6.20
N ILE A 469 -22.50 -5.86 6.51
CA ILE A 469 -23.37 -5.20 7.49
C ILE A 469 -23.56 -6.15 8.66
N HIS A 470 -23.11 -5.72 9.83
CA HIS A 470 -23.28 -6.42 11.10
C HIS A 470 -24.48 -5.81 11.82
N ARG A 471 -25.55 -6.60 11.96
CA ARG A 471 -26.79 -6.10 12.52
C ARG A 471 -26.67 -5.83 14.02
N GLY A 472 -27.25 -4.72 14.49
CA GLY A 472 -27.49 -4.46 15.90
C GLY A 472 -28.58 -5.38 16.45
N ILE A 473 -28.43 -5.85 17.69
CA ILE A 473 -29.41 -6.74 18.31
C ILE A 473 -29.72 -6.20 19.69
N ARG A 474 -31.02 -5.92 19.93
CA ARG A 474 -31.50 -5.35 21.19
C ARG A 474 -30.98 -6.13 22.40
N GLY A 475 -30.31 -5.41 23.30
CA GLY A 475 -29.71 -5.96 24.52
C GLY A 475 -28.52 -6.89 24.32
N LYS A 476 -28.04 -7.10 23.09
CA LYS A 476 -26.88 -7.96 22.78
C LYS A 476 -25.73 -7.23 22.09
N GLY A 477 -26.00 -6.14 21.36
CA GLY A 477 -25.00 -5.43 20.55
C GLY A 477 -24.92 -6.00 19.14
N LEU A 478 -23.79 -5.77 18.47
CA LEU A 478 -23.56 -6.22 17.09
C LEU A 478 -23.50 -7.75 16.96
N SER A 479 -24.05 -8.25 15.86
CA SER A 479 -23.83 -9.63 15.41
C SER A 479 -22.33 -9.86 15.10
N PRO A 480 -21.69 -10.89 15.68
CA PRO A 480 -20.28 -11.22 15.38
C PRO A 480 -20.03 -11.58 13.91
N SER A 481 -21.04 -12.11 13.23
CA SER A 481 -21.00 -12.43 11.80
C SER A 481 -21.77 -11.39 11.00
N ALA A 482 -21.34 -11.15 9.76
CA ALA A 482 -22.08 -10.32 8.82
C ALA A 482 -23.50 -10.87 8.64
N SER A 483 -24.49 -10.01 8.84
CA SER A 483 -25.91 -10.31 8.61
C SER A 483 -26.29 -10.08 7.15
N PHE A 484 -25.65 -9.11 6.51
CA PHE A 484 -25.75 -8.86 5.07
C PHE A 484 -24.36 -8.69 4.47
N VAL A 485 -24.21 -9.12 3.22
CA VAL A 485 -23.02 -8.98 2.39
C VAL A 485 -23.41 -8.33 1.08
N ILE A 486 -22.75 -7.22 0.75
CA ILE A 486 -22.92 -6.53 -0.52
C ILE A 486 -21.70 -6.81 -1.39
N LYS A 487 -21.93 -7.47 -2.52
CA LYS A 487 -20.93 -7.77 -3.53
C LYS A 487 -21.59 -7.81 -4.89
N PHE A 488 -21.37 -6.78 -5.70
CA PHE A 488 -22.08 -6.66 -6.97
C PHE A 488 -21.55 -7.62 -8.04
N ASP A 489 -22.45 -8.19 -8.83
CA ASP A 489 -22.10 -9.08 -9.94
C ASP A 489 -21.54 -8.30 -11.15
N SER A 490 -20.75 -8.98 -11.98
CA SER A 490 -20.38 -8.45 -13.31
C SER A 490 -21.63 -8.29 -14.19
N PRO A 491 -21.77 -7.21 -14.99
CA PRO A 491 -20.77 -6.16 -15.26
C PRO A 491 -20.90 -4.91 -14.36
N VAL A 492 -21.70 -4.96 -13.29
CA VAL A 492 -21.87 -3.82 -12.36
C VAL A 492 -20.58 -3.61 -11.57
N SER A 493 -20.06 -4.67 -10.96
CA SER A 493 -18.68 -4.65 -10.45
C SER A 493 -17.71 -5.12 -11.52
N ARG A 494 -16.59 -4.40 -11.61
CA ARG A 494 -15.45 -4.66 -12.49
C ARG A 494 -14.17 -4.71 -11.66
N PRO A 495 -13.04 -5.17 -12.21
CA PRO A 495 -11.75 -4.99 -11.57
C PRO A 495 -11.57 -3.54 -11.09
N ASN A 496 -10.95 -3.38 -9.92
CA ASN A 496 -10.63 -2.15 -9.24
C ASN A 496 -11.85 -1.34 -8.73
N THR A 497 -13.08 -1.88 -8.78
CA THR A 497 -14.27 -1.21 -8.22
C THR A 497 -14.12 -0.84 -6.75
N GLN A 498 -13.49 -1.70 -5.95
CA GLN A 498 -13.21 -1.46 -4.53
C GLN A 498 -14.44 -1.00 -3.73
N LEU A 499 -15.53 -1.77 -3.81
CA LEU A 499 -16.69 -1.55 -2.94
C LEU A 499 -16.23 -1.48 -1.48
N GLY A 500 -16.66 -0.43 -0.78
CA GLY A 500 -16.23 -0.16 0.60
C GLY A 500 -15.00 0.74 0.73
N GLU A 501 -14.49 1.34 -0.36
CA GLU A 501 -13.47 2.40 -0.29
C GLU A 501 -14.05 3.67 0.35
N VAL A 502 -15.19 4.15 -0.17
CA VAL A 502 -15.94 5.29 0.37
C VAL A 502 -17.35 4.83 0.74
N ILE A 503 -17.72 5.02 2.00
CA ILE A 503 -19.07 4.73 2.49
C ILE A 503 -19.66 5.99 3.09
N GLN A 504 -20.86 6.32 2.67
CA GLN A 504 -21.69 7.39 3.22
C GLN A 504 -23.10 6.89 3.45
N VAL A 505 -23.84 7.58 4.31
CA VAL A 505 -25.23 7.25 4.61
C VAL A 505 -26.10 8.49 4.59
N ALA A 506 -27.22 8.42 3.88
CA ALA A 506 -28.22 9.47 3.84
C ALA A 506 -29.53 8.91 3.29
N ASP A 507 -30.66 9.53 3.62
CA ASP A 507 -31.91 9.21 2.94
C ASP A 507 -31.78 9.65 1.47
N VAL A 508 -31.76 8.68 0.54
CA VAL A 508 -31.64 8.90 -0.91
C VAL A 508 -33.00 8.77 -1.59
N ASN A 509 -33.85 7.85 -1.14
CA ASN A 509 -35.12 7.54 -1.80
C ASN A 509 -36.35 8.34 -1.34
N GLY A 510 -36.30 8.99 -0.17
CA GLY A 510 -37.31 9.91 0.35
C GLY A 510 -38.19 9.29 1.43
N ASP A 511 -37.82 8.11 1.91
CA ASP A 511 -38.63 7.32 2.85
C ASP A 511 -38.32 7.61 4.33
N THR A 512 -37.45 8.60 4.60
CA THR A 512 -36.97 9.03 5.92
C THR A 512 -35.95 8.11 6.60
N TYR A 513 -35.65 6.95 6.01
CA TYR A 513 -34.58 6.06 6.47
C TYR A 513 -33.29 6.36 5.72
N LYS A 514 -32.14 6.11 6.37
CA LYS A 514 -30.85 6.30 5.73
C LYS A 514 -30.57 5.12 4.79
N ASP A 515 -30.11 5.44 3.60
CA ASP A 515 -29.63 4.48 2.62
C ASP A 515 -28.10 4.43 2.60
N LEU A 516 -27.56 3.32 2.12
CA LEU A 516 -26.12 3.15 1.97
C LEU A 516 -25.67 3.71 0.62
N ILE A 517 -24.74 4.66 0.64
CA ILE A 517 -24.11 5.25 -0.53
C ILE A 517 -22.66 4.79 -0.60
N ILE A 518 -22.27 4.21 -1.73
CA ILE A 518 -20.95 3.59 -1.92
C ILE A 518 -20.24 4.34 -3.04
N GLY A 519 -19.20 5.10 -2.67
CA GLY A 519 -18.27 5.67 -3.62
C GLY A 519 -17.22 4.65 -4.02
N ALA A 520 -17.04 4.46 -5.32
CA ALA A 520 -16.07 3.55 -5.91
C ALA A 520 -15.15 4.33 -6.85
N PRO A 521 -14.27 5.21 -6.32
CA PRO A 521 -13.49 6.16 -7.13
C PRO A 521 -12.52 5.49 -8.12
N PHE A 522 -12.11 4.25 -7.82
CA PHE A 522 -11.19 3.47 -8.65
C PHE A 522 -11.91 2.58 -9.68
N HIS A 523 -13.25 2.65 -9.76
CA HIS A 523 -14.02 1.87 -10.71
C HIS A 523 -13.63 2.19 -12.15
N GLU A 524 -13.37 1.14 -12.91
CA GLU A 524 -13.03 1.17 -14.31
C GLU A 524 -14.24 1.49 -15.19
N VAL A 525 -14.19 2.61 -15.90
CA VAL A 525 -15.25 3.06 -16.82
C VAL A 525 -14.78 2.94 -18.26
N GLN A 526 -15.65 2.45 -19.14
CA GLN A 526 -15.36 2.33 -20.57
C GLN A 526 -15.42 3.70 -21.26
N GLY A 527 -14.45 3.99 -22.14
CA GLY A 527 -14.44 5.23 -22.91
C GLY A 527 -13.89 6.46 -22.17
N SER A 528 -13.23 6.28 -21.02
CA SER A 528 -12.64 7.36 -20.21
C SER A 528 -11.32 7.93 -20.74
N GLY A 529 -10.97 7.69 -22.02
CA GLY A 529 -9.90 8.40 -22.73
C GLY A 529 -8.50 7.78 -22.71
N SER A 530 -8.35 6.46 -22.52
CA SER A 530 -7.05 5.79 -22.73
C SER A 530 -6.64 5.79 -24.21
N PRO A 531 -5.33 5.86 -24.56
CA PRO A 531 -4.83 5.94 -25.94
C PRO A 531 -5.18 4.76 -26.87
N LYS A 532 -5.82 3.69 -26.36
CA LYS A 532 -6.29 2.55 -27.14
C LYS A 532 -7.81 2.45 -27.04
N THR A 533 -8.45 2.17 -28.18
CA THR A 533 -9.90 2.27 -28.42
C THR A 533 -10.79 1.32 -27.60
N ASP A 534 -10.22 0.43 -26.79
CA ASP A 534 -10.92 -0.55 -25.94
C ASP A 534 -10.52 -0.50 -24.44
N ASP A 535 -9.76 0.50 -24.00
CA ASP A 535 -9.22 0.53 -22.64
C ASP A 535 -10.20 1.12 -21.62
N LEU A 536 -10.48 0.32 -20.59
CA LEU A 536 -11.02 0.75 -19.32
C LEU A 536 -9.94 1.55 -18.57
N ALA A 537 -10.29 2.70 -18.01
CA ALA A 537 -9.47 3.37 -17.01
C ALA A 537 -10.33 3.72 -15.80
N GLN A 538 -9.70 3.80 -14.63
CA GLN A 538 -10.35 4.29 -13.43
C GLN A 538 -10.99 5.64 -13.71
N ALA A 539 -12.25 5.85 -13.34
CA ALA A 539 -12.89 7.17 -13.41
C ALA A 539 -13.85 7.37 -12.25
N GLY A 540 -14.39 6.26 -11.73
CA GLY A 540 -15.21 6.25 -10.54
C GLY A 540 -16.70 6.15 -10.83
N VAL A 541 -17.45 5.76 -9.80
CA VAL A 541 -18.90 5.60 -9.83
C VAL A 541 -19.44 5.71 -8.41
N VAL A 542 -20.72 6.08 -8.29
CA VAL A 542 -21.45 6.02 -7.02
C VAL A 542 -22.58 5.00 -7.15
N PHE A 543 -22.67 4.10 -6.18
CA PHE A 543 -23.77 3.16 -6.03
C PHE A 543 -24.62 3.52 -4.80
N THR A 544 -25.88 3.15 -4.79
CA THR A 544 -26.74 3.22 -3.61
C THR A 544 -27.49 1.91 -3.42
N VAL A 545 -27.60 1.49 -2.16
CA VAL A 545 -28.43 0.36 -1.72
C VAL A 545 -29.40 0.90 -0.67
N PHE A 546 -30.69 0.78 -0.93
CA PHE A 546 -31.72 1.29 -0.04
C PHE A 546 -31.88 0.40 1.19
N SER A 547 -32.08 1.02 2.35
CA SER A 547 -32.50 0.29 3.54
C SER A 547 -33.89 -0.29 3.33
N GLN A 548 -34.19 -1.44 3.95
CA GLN A 548 -35.48 -2.10 3.74
C GLN A 548 -35.99 -2.75 5.02
N ARG A 549 -37.23 -2.40 5.38
CA ARG A 549 -37.89 -3.00 6.53
C ARG A 549 -37.96 -4.52 6.45
N GLY A 550 -37.35 -5.18 7.43
CA GLY A 550 -37.32 -6.63 7.52
C GLY A 550 -36.53 -7.28 6.40
N ALA A 551 -35.47 -6.61 5.90
CA ALA A 551 -34.52 -7.17 4.95
C ALA A 551 -34.11 -8.60 5.37
N ARG A 552 -34.39 -9.59 4.50
CA ARG A 552 -34.09 -11.00 4.77
C ARG A 552 -33.05 -11.59 3.85
N ASN A 553 -32.79 -10.95 2.71
CA ASN A 553 -31.81 -11.46 1.77
C ASN A 553 -30.41 -11.10 2.28
N PRO A 554 -29.61 -12.06 2.74
CA PRO A 554 -28.29 -11.77 3.27
C PRO A 554 -27.29 -11.36 2.19
N ASN A 555 -27.60 -11.56 0.89
CA ASN A 555 -26.65 -11.31 -0.20
C ASN A 555 -27.22 -10.31 -1.21
N ILE A 556 -26.63 -9.12 -1.28
CA ILE A 556 -27.04 -8.04 -2.18
C ILE A 556 -26.04 -7.95 -3.32
N THR A 557 -26.48 -8.31 -4.53
CA THR A 557 -25.60 -8.41 -5.70
C THR A 557 -25.83 -7.34 -6.76
N ARG A 558 -26.76 -6.41 -6.52
CA ARG A 558 -27.02 -5.25 -7.39
C ARG A 558 -27.36 -4.02 -6.56
N PRO A 559 -26.96 -2.82 -7.00
CA PRO A 559 -27.40 -1.56 -6.41
C PRO A 559 -28.82 -1.21 -6.86
N ASP A 560 -29.51 -0.39 -6.07
CA ASP A 560 -30.80 0.20 -6.42
C ASP A 560 -30.63 1.44 -7.31
N LEU A 561 -29.52 2.17 -7.15
CA LEU A 561 -29.16 3.34 -7.95
C LEU A 561 -27.67 3.34 -8.28
N THR A 562 -27.33 3.77 -9.50
CA THR A 562 -25.96 3.98 -9.96
C THR A 562 -25.85 5.36 -10.60
N ILE A 563 -24.85 6.15 -10.21
CA ILE A 563 -24.55 7.48 -10.77
C ILE A 563 -23.12 7.48 -11.30
N HIS A 564 -22.96 7.94 -12.54
CA HIS A 564 -21.67 8.17 -13.20
C HIS A 564 -21.44 9.68 -13.37
N SER A 565 -20.17 10.08 -13.50
CA SER A 565 -19.85 11.41 -14.02
C SER A 565 -20.39 11.56 -15.45
N SER A 566 -20.81 12.78 -15.81
CA SER A 566 -21.41 13.02 -17.14
C SER A 566 -20.41 12.90 -18.29
N GLN A 567 -19.11 13.10 -18.01
CA GLN A 567 -18.01 12.94 -18.95
C GLN A 567 -16.82 12.27 -18.22
N PRO A 568 -16.82 10.93 -18.11
CA PRO A 568 -15.80 10.21 -17.38
C PRO A 568 -14.40 10.45 -17.95
N ALA A 569 -13.47 10.82 -17.07
CA ALA A 569 -12.06 11.00 -17.42
C ALA A 569 -11.18 10.05 -16.60
N ALA A 570 -10.12 9.54 -17.23
CA ALA A 570 -9.17 8.65 -16.56
C ALA A 570 -8.61 9.30 -15.28
N TYR A 571 -8.68 8.55 -14.18
CA TYR A 571 -8.25 8.87 -12.83
C TYR A 571 -8.89 10.12 -12.22
N GLU A 572 -10.09 10.52 -12.67
CA GLU A 572 -10.79 11.65 -12.06
C GLU A 572 -11.30 11.37 -10.63
N ASN A 573 -11.39 10.08 -10.25
CA ASN A 573 -11.78 9.59 -8.93
C ASN A 573 -13.19 10.05 -8.50
N PHE A 574 -14.16 10.01 -9.41
CA PHE A 574 -15.55 10.35 -9.12
C PHE A 574 -16.13 9.45 -8.02
N GLY A 575 -16.76 10.04 -7.00
CA GLY A 575 -17.23 9.32 -5.82
C GLY A 575 -16.23 9.29 -4.67
N ARG A 576 -15.13 10.05 -4.74
CA ARG A 576 -14.15 10.15 -3.65
C ARG A 576 -14.70 10.84 -2.40
N SER A 577 -15.59 11.82 -2.59
CA SER A 577 -16.37 12.46 -1.53
C SER A 577 -17.82 12.56 -1.97
N ILE A 578 -18.76 12.36 -1.03
CA ILE A 578 -20.19 12.34 -1.33
C ILE A 578 -20.94 12.98 -0.15
N ALA A 579 -21.92 13.83 -0.47
CA ALA A 579 -22.88 14.37 0.48
C ALA A 579 -24.27 14.39 -0.14
N VAL A 580 -25.32 14.24 0.67
CA VAL A 580 -26.71 14.37 0.22
C VAL A 580 -27.40 15.38 1.11
N GLU A 581 -28.00 16.39 0.49
CA GLU A 581 -28.66 17.49 1.19
C GLU A 581 -29.99 17.82 0.55
N ILE A 582 -30.91 18.36 1.35
CA ILE A 582 -32.20 18.88 0.84
C ILE A 582 -32.07 20.39 0.67
N VAL A 583 -32.12 20.85 -0.57
CA VAL A 583 -32.04 22.27 -0.93
C VAL A 583 -33.32 22.67 -1.66
N ASN A 584 -34.03 23.66 -1.14
CA ASN A 584 -35.32 24.13 -1.71
C ASN A 584 -36.33 23.00 -1.94
N ASN A 585 -36.44 22.07 -0.98
CA ASN A 585 -37.33 20.90 -1.05
C ASN A 585 -36.99 19.90 -2.18
N GLU A 586 -35.80 20.00 -2.76
CA GLU A 586 -35.23 19.04 -3.71
C GLU A 586 -34.01 18.37 -3.07
N ARG A 587 -33.91 17.04 -3.20
CA ARG A 587 -32.76 16.29 -2.71
C ARG A 587 -31.63 16.30 -3.73
N ILE A 588 -30.46 16.75 -3.32
CA ILE A 588 -29.28 16.88 -4.14
C ILE A 588 -28.16 16.01 -3.57
N MET A 589 -27.62 15.12 -4.40
CA MET A 589 -26.37 14.42 -4.12
C MET A 589 -25.21 15.21 -4.73
N VAL A 590 -24.26 15.65 -3.91
CA VAL A 590 -23.01 16.28 -4.34
C VAL A 590 -21.91 15.23 -4.33
N VAL A 591 -21.22 15.07 -5.46
CA VAL A 591 -20.16 14.07 -5.65
C VAL A 591 -18.87 14.74 -6.10
N GLY A 592 -17.77 14.44 -5.41
CA GLY A 592 -16.43 14.91 -5.74
C GLY A 592 -15.65 13.97 -6.66
N ALA A 593 -14.83 14.58 -7.52
CA ALA A 593 -13.88 13.96 -8.43
C ALA A 593 -12.55 14.74 -8.39
N PRO A 594 -11.73 14.56 -7.33
CA PRO A 594 -10.55 15.40 -7.09
C PRO A 594 -9.44 15.21 -8.13
N GLY A 595 -9.45 14.11 -8.88
CA GLY A 595 -8.49 13.87 -9.95
C GLY A 595 -8.87 14.57 -11.26
N HIS A 596 -10.04 15.21 -11.34
CA HIS A 596 -10.52 15.85 -12.57
C HIS A 596 -9.50 16.88 -13.09
N ARG A 597 -9.20 16.80 -14.39
CA ARG A 597 -8.33 17.73 -15.11
C ARG A 597 -9.15 18.81 -15.79
N ASP A 598 -8.66 20.04 -15.79
CA ASP A 598 -9.27 21.15 -16.52
C ASP A 598 -8.23 21.86 -17.41
N GLY A 599 -8.25 21.57 -18.71
CA GLY A 599 -7.24 22.08 -19.64
C GLY A 599 -5.82 21.67 -19.23
N ASP A 600 -4.95 22.66 -19.01
CA ASP A 600 -3.59 22.42 -18.52
C ASP A 600 -3.55 22.11 -17.02
N ASN A 601 -4.58 22.46 -16.25
CA ASN A 601 -4.61 22.24 -14.80
C ASN A 601 -4.82 20.75 -14.46
N SER A 602 -3.72 20.05 -14.19
CA SER A 602 -3.73 18.70 -13.63
C SER A 602 -4.39 18.69 -12.24
N MET A 603 -5.33 17.77 -12.01
CA MET A 603 -6.08 17.63 -10.74
C MET A 603 -6.63 18.94 -10.19
N ALA A 604 -7.25 19.74 -11.05
CA ALA A 604 -8.08 20.87 -10.60
C ALA A 604 -9.19 20.38 -9.66
N GLY A 605 -9.70 19.17 -9.90
CA GLY A 605 -10.80 18.56 -9.19
C GLY A 605 -12.15 19.17 -9.58
N LYS A 606 -13.22 18.43 -9.33
CA LYS A 606 -14.57 18.84 -9.71
C LYS A 606 -15.62 18.31 -8.74
N LEU A 607 -16.67 19.10 -8.52
CA LEU A 607 -17.88 18.73 -7.82
C LEU A 607 -19.04 18.63 -8.82
N TYR A 608 -19.90 17.65 -8.65
CA TYR A 608 -21.11 17.44 -9.43
C TYR A 608 -22.32 17.41 -8.49
N GLY A 609 -23.37 18.17 -8.79
CA GLY A 609 -24.63 18.15 -8.03
C GLY A 609 -25.74 17.48 -8.83
N PHE A 610 -26.22 16.33 -8.37
CA PHE A 610 -27.30 15.56 -9.00
C PHE A 610 -28.60 15.70 -8.22
N SER A 611 -29.68 16.01 -8.91
CA SER A 611 -31.02 15.89 -8.34
C SER A 611 -31.48 14.45 -8.31
N LEU A 612 -32.01 14.07 -7.15
CA LEU A 612 -32.57 12.75 -6.86
C LEU A 612 -34.10 12.74 -6.94
N ALA A 613 -34.73 13.78 -7.51
CA ALA A 613 -36.19 13.86 -7.67
C ALA A 613 -36.74 12.73 -8.56
N ASN A 614 -35.93 12.20 -9.49
CA ASN A 614 -36.23 11.01 -10.27
C ASN A 614 -35.07 10.01 -10.15
N LEU A 615 -35.22 9.02 -9.28
CA LEU A 615 -34.20 8.01 -9.01
C LEU A 615 -33.90 7.12 -10.22
N ALA A 616 -34.80 7.01 -11.19
CA ALA A 616 -34.53 6.25 -12.42
C ALA A 616 -33.54 6.99 -13.34
N GLN A 617 -33.48 8.31 -13.25
CA GLN A 617 -32.58 9.16 -14.04
C GLN A 617 -32.18 10.42 -13.25
N PRO A 618 -31.23 10.30 -12.30
CA PRO A 618 -30.71 11.46 -11.60
C PRO A 618 -30.18 12.51 -12.57
N GLN A 619 -30.57 13.77 -12.36
CA GLN A 619 -30.27 14.87 -13.29
C GLN A 619 -29.12 15.71 -12.77
N LEU A 620 -28.07 15.91 -13.57
CA LEU A 620 -27.00 16.84 -13.25
C LEU A 620 -27.56 18.28 -13.24
N LYS A 621 -27.53 18.94 -12.10
CA LYS A 621 -28.01 20.32 -11.91
C LYS A 621 -26.90 21.35 -12.05
N PHE A 622 -25.74 21.03 -11.52
CA PHE A 622 -24.57 21.90 -11.58
C PHE A 622 -23.28 21.10 -11.50
N SER A 623 -22.19 21.72 -11.91
CA SER A 623 -20.84 21.25 -11.60
C SER A 623 -19.94 22.44 -11.32
N VAL A 624 -18.98 22.27 -10.41
CA VAL A 624 -17.98 23.29 -10.07
C VAL A 624 -16.61 22.68 -10.27
N THR A 625 -15.78 23.29 -11.10
CA THR A 625 -14.41 22.83 -11.37
C THR A 625 -13.41 23.72 -10.64
N GLY A 626 -12.35 23.15 -10.09
CA GLY A 626 -11.22 23.92 -9.61
C GLY A 626 -10.57 24.71 -10.75
N ASN A 627 -9.81 25.75 -10.41
CA ASN A 627 -9.20 26.65 -11.37
C ASN A 627 -7.66 26.73 -11.27
N SER A 628 -7.05 25.89 -10.42
CA SER A 628 -5.59 25.81 -10.30
C SER A 628 -5.09 24.37 -10.30
N HIS A 629 -3.86 24.17 -10.81
CA HIS A 629 -3.13 22.92 -10.69
C HIS A 629 -3.12 22.39 -9.24
N PHE A 630 -3.44 21.12 -9.08
CA PHE A 630 -3.45 20.41 -7.78
C PHE A 630 -4.39 21.02 -6.73
N GLN A 631 -5.43 21.76 -7.14
CA GLN A 631 -6.46 22.23 -6.20
C GLN A 631 -7.27 21.06 -5.61
N GLN A 632 -7.45 19.98 -6.39
CA GLN A 632 -8.15 18.77 -5.98
C GLN A 632 -9.54 19.06 -5.39
N LEU A 633 -10.29 19.99 -6.00
CA LEU A 633 -11.64 20.31 -5.55
C LEU A 633 -12.51 19.03 -5.48
N GLY A 634 -13.15 18.81 -4.34
CA GLY A 634 -13.95 17.61 -4.08
C GLY A 634 -13.15 16.43 -3.50
N GLN A 635 -11.95 16.66 -2.98
CA GLN A 635 -11.22 15.70 -2.15
C GLN A 635 -11.94 15.40 -0.84
#